data_AF-A0A3T0MY37-F1
#
_entry.id   AF-A0A3T0MY37-F1
#
_cell.length_a   1.000
_cell.length_b   1.000
_cell.length_c   1.000
_cell.angle_alpha   90.00
_cell.angle_beta   90.00
_cell.angle_gamma   90.00
#
_symmetry.space_group_name_H-M   'P 1'
#
loop_
_entity.id
_entity.type
_entity.pdbx_description
1 polymer ?
#
loop_
_entity_poly.entity_id
_entity_poly.type
_entity_poly.pdbx_seq_one_letter_code
_entity_poly.pdbx_strand_id
1 'polypeptide(L)' 'MAKREPTKISETVKGGKIGRDANTGRFLDVQTAKGSSKVTVRTGKVLEEASSKRKDALKRLVNR' A
#
# COMPACT_ATOMS: atom_id res chain seq x y z
N MET A 1 14.86 -15.89 -9.66
CA MET A 1 14.23 -14.56 -9.52
C MET A 1 14.92 -13.82 -8.37
N ALA A 2 15.71 -12.79 -8.65
CA ALA A 2 16.32 -11.97 -7.60
C ALA A 2 15.22 -11.20 -6.86
N LYS A 3 15.09 -11.41 -5.55
CA LYS A 3 14.23 -10.59 -4.69
C LYS A 3 14.87 -9.20 -4.63
N ARG A 4 14.42 -8.28 -5.49
CA ARG A 4 14.80 -6.87 -5.37
C ARG A 4 14.27 -6.39 -4.03
N GLU A 5 15.15 -5.87 -3.17
CA GLU A 5 14.71 -5.25 -1.93
C GLU A 5 13.75 -4.10 -2.28
N PRO A 6 12.61 -4.00 -1.58
CA PRO A 6 11.63 -2.97 -1.85
C PRO A 6 12.26 -1.61 -1.54
N THR A 7 12.62 -0.85 -2.58
CA THR A 7 13.08 0.54 -2.42
C THR A 7 11.97 1.33 -1.74
N LYS A 8 12.20 1.80 -0.51
CA LYS A 8 11.17 2.47 0.27
C LYS A 8 11.17 3.97 0.00
N ILE A 9 10.03 4.51 -0.40
CA ILE A 9 9.75 5.95 -0.42
C ILE A 9 8.89 6.32 0.79
N SER A 10 9.21 7.45 1.43
CA SER A 10 8.42 7.98 2.54
C SER A 10 7.72 9.26 2.14
N GLU A 11 6.41 9.29 2.30
CA GLU A 11 5.56 10.45 2.05
C GLU A 11 5.12 11.04 3.39
N THR A 12 5.23 12.36 3.56
CA THR A 12 4.78 13.02 4.79
C THR A 12 3.31 13.39 4.66
N VAL A 13 2.51 13.01 5.64
CA VAL A 13 1.07 13.31 5.70
C VAL A 13 0.73 14.00 7.00
N LYS A 14 -0.44 14.63 7.09
CA LYS A 14 -0.89 15.28 8.33
C LYS A 14 -0.96 14.23 9.46
N GLY A 15 -0.06 14.36 10.44
CA GLY A 15 0.02 13.45 11.59
C GLY A 15 1.08 12.34 11.49
N GLY A 16 1.92 12.30 10.44
CA GLY A 16 3.00 11.33 10.37
C GLY A 16 3.67 11.17 9.00
N LYS A 17 4.29 10.00 8.79
CA LYS A 17 4.93 9.57 7.55
C LYS A 17 4.39 8.21 7.15
N ILE A 18 4.14 8.03 5.86
CA ILE A 18 3.75 6.76 5.26
C ILE A 18 4.91 6.26 4.42
N GLY A 19 5.35 5.03 4.66
CA GLY A 19 6.30 4.35 3.80
C GLY A 19 5.58 3.49 2.77
N ARG A 20 5.97 3.65 1.50
CA ARG A 20 5.52 2.82 0.39
C ARG A 20 6.71 2.24 -0.36
N ASP A 21 6.47 1.12 -1.03
CA ASP A 21 7.39 0.55 -2.01
C ASP A 21 7.40 1.46 -3.25
N ALA A 22 8.58 1.88 -3.69
CA ALA A 22 8.77 2.80 -4.80
C ALA A 22 8.41 2.20 -6.16
N ASN A 23 8.56 0.88 -6.31
CA ASN A 23 8.35 0.20 -7.58
C ASN A 23 6.88 -0.17 -7.76
N THR A 24 6.20 -0.55 -6.68
CA THR A 24 4.84 -1.07 -6.70
C THR A 24 3.82 -0.11 -6.12
N GLY A 25 4.25 0.96 -5.45
CA GLY A 25 3.39 1.88 -4.71
C GLY A 25 2.72 1.25 -3.48
N ARG A 26 3.09 0.00 -3.14
CA ARG A 26 2.45 -0.76 -2.06
C ARG A 26 2.78 -0.17 -0.71
N PHE A 27 1.81 -0.22 0.18
CA PHE A 27 1.97 0.25 1.55
C PHE A 27 2.91 -0.67 2.34
N LEU A 28 3.86 -0.10 3.07
CA LEU A 28 4.84 -0.85 3.87
C LEU A 28 4.69 -0.56 5.37
N ASP A 29 4.64 0.72 5.75
CA ASP A 29 4.53 1.13 7.14
C ASP A 29 3.99 2.55 7.31
N VAL A 30 3.59 2.87 8.55
CA VAL A 30 3.25 4.22 9.00
C VAL A 30 4.07 4.54 10.23
N GLN A 31 4.54 5.78 10.30
CA GLN A 31 5.13 6.36 11.50
C GLN A 31 4.32 7.59 11.89
N THR A 32 3.87 7.63 13.14
CA THR A 32 3.19 8.78 13.74
C THR A 32 3.95 9.19 15.01
N ALA A 33 3.61 10.35 15.58
CA ALA A 33 4.16 10.77 16.87
C ALA A 33 3.88 9.76 18.01
N LYS A 34 2.84 8.93 17.87
CA LYS A 34 2.45 7.91 18.86
C LYS A 34 3.16 6.56 18.66
N GLY A 35 3.84 6.36 17.53
CA GLY A 35 4.55 5.12 17.22
C GLY A 35 4.50 4.72 15.75
N SER A 36 5.16 3.60 15.44
CA SER A 36 5.24 3.02 14.09
C SER A 36 4.48 1.71 13.97
N SER A 37 3.80 1.50 12.84
CA SER A 37 3.12 0.24 12.52
C SER A 37 3.52 -0.23 11.12
N LYS A 38 3.95 -1.49 11.00
CA LYS A 38 4.30 -2.13 9.73
C LYS A 38 3.13 -2.96 9.22
N VAL A 39 3.06 -3.12 7.90
CA VAL A 39 2.10 -4.02 7.26
C VAL A 39 2.36 -5.45 7.71
N THR A 40 1.31 -6.07 8.26
CA THR A 40 1.28 -7.51 8.48
C THR A 40 0.76 -8.22 7.23
N VAL A 41 1.09 -9.51 7.09
CA VAL A 41 0.61 -10.34 5.97
C VAL A 41 -0.92 -10.31 5.84
N ARG A 42 -1.63 -10.24 6.98
CA ARG A 42 -3.10 -10.13 7.01
C ARG A 42 -3.59 -8.82 6.40
N THR A 43 -2.97 -7.70 6.79
CA THR A 43 -3.30 -6.38 6.23
C THR A 43 -3.01 -6.32 4.73
N GLY A 44 -1.92 -6.94 4.28
CA GLY A 44 -1.57 -7.05 2.86
C GLY A 44 -2.67 -7.73 2.03
N LYS A 45 -3.19 -8.88 2.51
CA LYS A 45 -4.30 -9.59 1.84
C LYS A 45 -5.57 -8.76 1.75
N VAL A 46 -5.93 -8.08 2.84
CA VAL A 46 -7.13 -7.21 2.87
C VAL A 46 -7.01 -6.06 1.86
N LEU A 47 -5.83 -5.45 1.76
CA LEU A 47 -5.57 -4.38 0.78
C LEU A 47 -5.66 -4.89 -0.67
N GLU A 48 -5.13 -6.08 -0.94
CA GLU A 48 -5.17 -6.68 -2.27
C GLU A 48 -6.60 -7.04 -2.70
N GLU A 49 -7.41 -7.59 -1.80
CA GLU A 49 -8.83 -7.86 -2.03
C GLU A 49 -9.61 -6.56 -2.31
N ALA A 50 -9.39 -5.51 -1.51
CA ALA A 50 -10.04 -4.22 -1.71
C ALA A 50 -9.64 -3.58 -3.05
N SER A 51 -8.35 -3.66 -3.42
CA SER A 51 -7.83 -3.18 -4.69
C SER A 51 -8.43 -3.93 -5.88
N SER A 52 -8.56 -5.26 -5.77
CA SER A 52 -9.14 -6.10 -6.81
C SER A 52 -10.62 -5.75 -7.05
N LYS A 53 -11.41 -5.62 -5.97
CA LYS A 53 -12.81 -5.21 -6.06
C LYS A 53 -12.98 -3.85 -6.76
N ARG A 54 -12.13 -2.87 -6.44
CA ARG A 54 -12.15 -1.55 -7.09
C ARG A 54 -11.81 -1.64 -8.57
N LYS A 55 -10.78 -2.42 -8.93
CA LYS A 55 -10.39 -2.65 -10.33
C LYS A 55 -11.53 -3.25 -11.14
N ASP A 56 -12.22 -4.25 -10.59
CA ASP A 56 -13.35 -4.88 -11.26
C ASP A 56 -14.55 -3.95 -11.39
N ALA A 57 -14.83 -3.13 -10.37
CA ALA A 57 -15.86 -2.10 -10.44
C ALA A 57 -15.56 -1.07 -11.55
N LEU A 58 -14.30 -0.62 -11.67
CA LEU A 58 -13.87 0.30 -12.71
C LEU A 58 -14.02 -0.31 -14.11
N LYS A 59 -13.63 -1.58 -14.29
CA LYS A 59 -13.84 -2.29 -15.57
C LYS A 59 -15.31 -2.33 -15.97
N ARG A 60 -16.21 -2.60 -15.02
CA ARG A 60 -17.66 -2.59 -15.27
C ARG A 60 -18.17 -1.20 -15.66
N LEU A 61 -17.57 -0.14 -15.11
CA LEU A 61 -17.91 1.25 -15.43
C LEU A 61 -17.46 1.65 -16.83
N VAL A 62 -16.28 1.20 -17.27
CA VAL A 62 -15.75 1.46 -18.63
C VAL A 62 -16.51 0.67 -19.69
N ASN A 63 -16.98 -0.54 -19.38
CA ASN A 63 -17.78 -1.36 -20.30
C ASN A 63 -19.25 -0.90 -20.41
N ARG A 64 -19.60 0.25 -19.82
CA ARG A 64 -20.95 0.80 -19.75
C ARG A 64 -21.03 2.07 -20.58
#